data_AF-A0A9W7FZ29-F1
#
_entry.id   AF-A0A9W7FZ29-F1
#
_cell.length_a   1.000
_cell.length_b   1.000
_cell.length_c   1.000
_cell.angle_alpha   90.00
_cell.angle_beta   90.00
_cell.angle_gamma   90.00
#
_symmetry.space_group_name_H-M   'P 1'
#
loop_
_entity.id
_entity.type
_entity.pdbx_description
1 polymer ?
#
loop_
_entity_poly.entity_id
_entity_poly.type
_entity_poly.pdbx_seq_one_letter_code
_entity_poly.pdbx_strand_id
1 'polypeptide(L)'
;PNWEKSARATAADMVDVKVVLKHDAARVSLLEEKLMEVSDPRSPVYGQHLSIDEIKDILSLSPHSTYKVENVLKGYNTTSFETNKYGDIISLSMNAAEAEKLFNTELYHHDHKDAPSNMPTSVIRATKPYHVPTSIADEVSIVENLIRFPRLEFVPTAI
;
A
#
# COMPACT_ATOMS: atom_id res chain seq x y z
N PRO A 1 -0.79 18.62 -10.81
CA PRO A 1 -0.20 17.98 -9.61
C PRO A 1 0.62 19.01 -8.83
N ASN A 2 0.29 19.26 -7.55
CA ASN A 2 0.91 20.29 -6.72
C ASN A 2 2.08 19.78 -5.87
N TRP A 3 2.57 18.58 -6.18
CA TRP A 3 3.78 18.00 -5.61
C TRP A 3 4.97 18.26 -6.52
N GLU A 4 6.05 18.81 -5.96
CA GLU A 4 7.30 19.04 -6.69
C GLU A 4 8.44 18.21 -6.12
N LYS A 5 9.17 17.54 -7.01
CA LYS A 5 10.41 16.84 -6.66
C LYS A 5 11.42 17.85 -6.14
N SER A 6 11.97 17.62 -4.96
CA SER A 6 13.04 18.43 -4.36
C SER A 6 14.34 17.63 -4.27
N ALA A 7 14.89 17.46 -3.07
CA ALA A 7 16.18 16.81 -2.85
C ALA A 7 16.08 15.28 -2.93
N ARG A 8 17.21 14.61 -3.20
CA ARG A 8 17.31 13.15 -3.04
C ARG A 8 17.18 12.80 -1.56
N ALA A 9 16.47 11.72 -1.25
CA ALA A 9 16.41 11.22 0.13
C ALA A 9 17.83 10.85 0.60
N THR A 10 18.16 11.21 1.82
CA THR A 10 19.37 10.77 2.50
C THR A 10 19.24 9.31 2.90
N ALA A 11 20.38 8.64 3.10
CA ALA A 11 20.39 7.24 3.50
C ALA A 11 19.65 6.95 4.82
N ALA A 12 19.45 7.96 5.67
CA ALA A 12 18.84 7.84 6.98
C ALA A 12 17.36 8.24 7.02
N ASP A 13 16.83 8.86 5.96
CA ASP A 13 15.42 9.28 5.95
C ASP A 13 14.49 8.07 6.08
N MET A 14 13.47 8.21 6.91
CA MET A 14 12.50 7.13 7.13
C MET A 14 11.48 7.07 6.00
N VAL A 15 11.18 5.85 5.57
CA VAL A 15 10.24 5.58 4.48
C VAL A 15 9.26 4.51 4.95
N ASP A 16 7.97 4.87 4.91
CA ASP A 16 6.87 3.96 5.21
C ASP A 16 6.28 3.43 3.90
N VAL A 17 6.25 2.12 3.76
CA VAL A 17 5.68 1.42 2.60
C VAL A 17 4.64 0.41 3.03
N LYS A 18 3.71 0.10 2.13
CA LYS A 18 2.76 -1.00 2.32
C LYS A 18 2.87 -1.97 1.16
N VAL A 19 3.32 -3.18 1.44
CA VAL A 19 3.37 -4.26 0.46
C VAL A 19 2.00 -4.94 0.47
N VAL A 20 1.24 -4.77 -0.61
CA VAL A 20 -0.09 -5.35 -0.79
C VAL A 20 0.05 -6.68 -1.51
N LEU A 21 -0.48 -7.73 -0.91
CA LEU A 21 -0.44 -9.07 -1.43
C LEU A 21 -1.54 -9.29 -2.48
N LYS A 22 -1.26 -10.20 -3.40
CA LYS A 22 -2.15 -10.56 -4.49
C LYS A 22 -3.21 -11.54 -3.99
N HIS A 23 -4.47 -11.18 -4.22
CA HIS A 23 -5.58 -12.08 -4.01
C HIS A 23 -5.72 -13.06 -5.17
N ASP A 24 -6.21 -14.26 -4.87
CA ASP A 24 -6.55 -15.25 -5.89
C ASP A 24 -7.64 -14.73 -6.84
N ALA A 25 -7.43 -14.85 -8.15
CA ALA A 25 -8.31 -14.27 -9.15
C ALA A 25 -9.72 -14.89 -9.14
N ALA A 26 -9.84 -16.19 -8.83
CA ALA A 26 -11.14 -16.84 -8.72
C ALA A 26 -11.90 -16.34 -7.48
N ARG A 27 -11.19 -16.10 -6.38
CA ARG A 27 -11.78 -15.50 -5.16
C ARG A 27 -12.24 -14.06 -5.36
N VAL A 28 -11.45 -13.26 -6.07
CA VAL A 28 -11.87 -11.89 -6.46
C VAL A 28 -13.12 -11.94 -7.34
N SER A 29 -13.16 -12.85 -8.31
CA SER A 29 -14.33 -13.04 -9.19
C SER A 29 -15.58 -13.45 -8.41
N LEU A 30 -15.43 -14.34 -7.42
CA LEU A 30 -16.53 -14.73 -6.53
C LEU A 30 -17.05 -13.54 -5.71
N LEU A 31 -16.17 -12.68 -5.21
CA LEU A 31 -16.60 -11.47 -4.50
C LEU A 31 -17.35 -10.51 -5.43
N GLU A 32 -16.90 -10.36 -6.68
CA GLU A 32 -17.57 -9.52 -7.68
C GLU A 32 -18.96 -10.07 -8.03
N GLU A 33 -19.11 -11.39 -8.22
CA GLU A 33 -20.41 -12.03 -8.42
C GLU A 33 -21.36 -11.73 -7.25
N LYS A 34 -20.90 -11.93 -6.02
CA LYS A 34 -21.69 -11.62 -4.81
C LYS A 34 -22.07 -10.14 -4.72
N LEU A 35 -21.14 -9.24 -5.04
CA LEU A 35 -21.40 -7.80 -5.10
C LEU A 35 -22.52 -7.48 -6.09
N MET A 36 -22.51 -8.08 -7.28
CA MET A 36 -23.55 -7.88 -8.29
C MET A 36 -24.91 -8.45 -7.85
N GLU A 37 -24.94 -9.64 -7.25
CA GLU A 37 -26.16 -10.25 -6.72
C GLU A 37 -26.85 -9.35 -5.69
N VAL A 38 -26.10 -8.76 -4.76
CA VAL A 38 -26.68 -7.93 -3.68
C VAL A 38 -26.96 -6.48 -4.12
N SER A 39 -26.47 -6.06 -5.29
CA SER A 39 -26.61 -4.68 -5.81
C SER A 39 -27.63 -4.54 -6.94
N ASP A 40 -28.04 -5.62 -7.62
CA ASP A 40 -29.10 -5.55 -8.64
C ASP A 40 -30.48 -5.43 -7.96
N PRO A 41 -31.25 -4.33 -8.16
CA PRO A 41 -32.57 -4.14 -7.56
C PRO A 41 -33.60 -5.20 -7.97
N ARG A 42 -33.33 -5.99 -9.00
CA ARG A 42 -34.18 -7.10 -9.45
C ARG A 42 -33.79 -8.44 -8.81
N SER A 43 -32.66 -8.50 -8.12
CA SER A 43 -32.18 -9.69 -7.43
C SER A 43 -33.04 -9.98 -6.20
N PRO A 44 -33.37 -11.25 -5.91
CA PRO A 44 -34.07 -11.63 -4.68
C PRO A 44 -33.24 -11.33 -3.41
N VAL A 45 -31.92 -11.15 -3.55
CA VAL A 45 -31.01 -10.84 -2.44
C VAL A 45 -30.53 -9.38 -2.45
N TYR A 46 -31.21 -8.49 -3.18
CA TYR A 46 -30.90 -7.06 -3.19
C TYR A 46 -30.85 -6.48 -1.76
N GLY A 47 -29.79 -5.75 -1.46
CA GLY A 47 -29.56 -5.12 -0.15
C GLY A 47 -29.11 -6.09 0.96
N GLN A 48 -28.99 -7.39 0.69
CA GLN A 48 -28.48 -8.38 1.64
C GLN A 48 -26.96 -8.44 1.60
N HIS A 49 -26.31 -7.33 2.00
CA HIS A 49 -24.85 -7.20 1.95
C HIS A 49 -24.13 -8.20 2.87
N LEU A 50 -22.96 -8.66 2.40
CA LEU A 50 -22.07 -9.51 3.18
C LEU A 50 -21.49 -8.76 4.39
N SER A 51 -21.32 -9.48 5.48
CA SER A 51 -20.54 -9.05 6.64
C SER A 51 -19.03 -9.03 6.34
N ILE A 52 -18.27 -8.35 7.19
CA ILE A 52 -16.80 -8.29 7.08
C ILE A 52 -16.17 -9.68 7.16
N ASP A 53 -16.72 -10.56 8.01
CA ASP A 53 -16.19 -11.92 8.19
C ASP A 53 -16.45 -12.78 6.94
N GLU A 54 -17.62 -12.66 6.31
CA GLU A 54 -17.90 -13.34 5.04
C GLU A 54 -16.98 -12.86 3.90
N ILE A 55 -16.70 -11.57 3.83
CA ILE A 55 -15.74 -11.02 2.85
C ILE A 55 -14.33 -11.56 3.12
N LYS A 56 -13.93 -11.62 4.40
CA LYS A 56 -12.63 -12.16 4.81
C LYS A 56 -12.48 -13.63 4.42
N ASP A 57 -13.52 -14.44 4.57
CA ASP A 57 -13.49 -15.85 4.19
C ASP A 57 -13.31 -16.02 2.69
N ILE A 58 -14.05 -15.24 1.89
CA ILE A 58 -13.93 -15.22 0.42
C ILE A 58 -12.52 -14.82 -0.01
N LEU A 59 -12.00 -13.72 0.52
CA LEU A 59 -10.71 -13.13 0.13
C LEU A 59 -9.51 -13.65 0.92
N SER A 60 -9.67 -14.70 1.73
CA SER A 60 -8.55 -15.20 2.55
C SER A 60 -7.31 -15.50 1.68
N LEU A 61 -6.13 -15.12 2.15
CA LEU A 61 -4.88 -15.48 1.47
C LEU A 61 -4.38 -16.83 1.95
N SER A 62 -3.59 -17.50 1.11
CA SER A 62 -2.91 -18.71 1.54
C SER A 62 -1.92 -18.34 2.65
N PRO A 63 -1.90 -19.05 3.80
CA PRO A 63 -0.90 -18.79 4.85
C PRO A 63 0.54 -18.86 4.35
N HIS A 64 0.76 -19.67 3.30
CA HIS A 64 2.06 -19.81 2.64
C HIS A 64 2.49 -18.52 1.94
N SER A 65 1.59 -17.87 1.19
CA SER A 65 1.86 -16.61 0.47
C SER A 65 2.31 -15.51 1.40
N THR A 66 1.52 -15.22 2.45
CA THR A 66 1.85 -14.19 3.44
C THR A 66 3.17 -14.52 4.13
N TYR A 67 3.35 -15.76 4.61
CA TYR A 67 4.60 -16.19 5.27
C TYR A 67 5.84 -16.01 4.38
N LYS A 68 5.73 -16.38 3.09
CA LYS A 68 6.82 -16.26 2.12
C LYS A 68 7.26 -14.81 1.94
N VAL A 69 6.30 -13.89 1.81
CA VAL A 69 6.59 -12.46 1.68
C VAL A 69 7.18 -11.91 2.97
N GLU A 70 6.60 -12.23 4.13
CA GLU A 70 7.14 -11.79 5.41
C GLU A 70 8.58 -12.26 5.62
N ASN A 71 8.89 -13.52 5.30
CA ASN A 71 10.22 -14.08 5.49
C ASN A 71 11.29 -13.36 4.65
N VAL A 72 10.94 -12.96 3.43
CA VAL A 72 11.85 -12.16 2.57
C VAL A 72 12.01 -10.75 3.11
N LEU A 73 10.92 -10.10 3.51
CA LEU A 73 10.96 -8.71 4.00
C LEU A 73 11.66 -8.59 5.36
N LYS A 74 11.54 -9.58 6.25
CA LYS A 74 12.28 -9.66 7.53
C LYS A 74 13.80 -9.79 7.36
N GLY A 75 14.28 -10.12 6.16
CA GLY A 75 15.71 -10.12 5.84
C GLY A 75 16.30 -8.72 5.63
N TYR A 76 15.46 -7.67 5.58
CA TYR A 76 15.87 -6.29 5.44
C TYR A 76 15.81 -5.56 6.77
N ASN A 77 16.61 -4.49 6.90
CA ASN A 77 16.66 -3.71 8.13
C ASN A 77 15.44 -2.79 8.27
N THR A 78 14.37 -3.28 8.90
CA THR A 78 13.13 -2.53 9.16
C THR A 78 13.03 -2.07 10.61
N THR A 79 12.56 -0.84 10.84
CA THR A 79 12.27 -0.30 12.17
C THR A 79 10.87 -0.67 12.66
N SER A 80 9.93 -0.90 11.74
CA SER A 80 8.61 -1.45 12.04
C SER A 80 8.17 -2.46 11.00
N PHE A 81 7.37 -3.43 11.44
CA PHE A 81 6.83 -4.51 10.63
C PHE A 81 5.48 -4.93 11.19
N GLU A 82 4.40 -4.74 10.43
CA GLU A 82 3.05 -5.10 10.83
C GLU A 82 2.26 -5.70 9.67
N THR A 83 1.68 -6.87 9.89
CA THR A 83 0.69 -7.46 8.98
C THR A 83 -0.70 -7.10 9.49
N ASN A 84 -1.57 -6.57 8.62
CA ASN A 84 -2.92 -6.19 9.02
C ASN A 84 -3.76 -7.42 9.45
N LYS A 85 -4.94 -7.18 10.04
CA LYS A 85 -5.84 -8.25 10.51
C LYS A 85 -6.40 -9.18 9.42
N TYR A 86 -6.24 -8.81 8.16
CA TYR A 86 -6.71 -9.58 7.01
C TYR A 86 -5.59 -10.41 6.36
N GLY A 87 -4.33 -10.14 6.70
CA GLY A 87 -3.17 -10.88 6.21
C GLY A 87 -2.67 -10.46 4.82
N ASP A 88 -3.28 -9.44 4.22
CA ASP A 88 -3.08 -9.02 2.82
C ASP A 88 -2.25 -7.75 2.65
N ILE A 89 -1.96 -7.04 3.74
CA ILE A 89 -1.10 -5.86 3.72
C ILE A 89 -0.03 -5.98 4.79
N ILE A 90 1.22 -5.88 4.37
CA ILE A 90 2.40 -5.79 5.23
C ILE A 90 2.91 -4.35 5.21
N SER A 91 2.81 -3.66 6.34
CA SER A 91 3.32 -2.30 6.53
C SER A 91 4.72 -2.34 7.11
N LEU A 92 5.64 -1.62 6.49
CA LEU A 92 7.04 -1.55 6.89
C LEU A 92 7.49 -0.11 7.02
N SER A 93 8.36 0.16 7.98
CA SER A 93 9.16 1.38 8.04
C SER A 93 10.64 1.00 7.99
N MET A 94 11.41 1.69 7.15
CA MET A 94 12.85 1.49 7.02
C MET A 94 13.54 2.75 6.52
N ASN A 95 14.86 2.81 6.65
CA ASN A 95 15.62 3.92 6.11
C ASN A 95 15.64 3.86 4.57
N ALA A 96 15.76 5.02 3.92
CA ALA A 96 15.68 5.14 2.47
C ALA A 96 16.76 4.29 1.75
N ALA A 97 17.96 4.15 2.32
CA ALA A 97 18.99 3.28 1.74
C ALA A 97 18.56 1.81 1.67
N GLU A 98 17.87 1.32 2.68
CA GLU A 98 17.36 -0.06 2.71
C GLU A 98 16.16 -0.21 1.76
N ALA A 99 15.29 0.80 1.68
CA ALA A 99 14.17 0.83 0.75
C ALA A 99 14.63 0.87 -0.72
N GLU A 100 15.61 1.70 -1.06
CA GLU A 100 16.21 1.77 -2.41
C GLU A 100 16.83 0.43 -2.81
N LYS A 101 17.46 -0.27 -1.87
CA LYS A 101 18.01 -1.62 -2.06
C LYS A 101 16.92 -2.68 -2.27
N LEU A 102 15.91 -2.71 -1.40
CA LEU A 102 14.79 -3.66 -1.47
C LEU A 102 13.99 -3.51 -2.76
N PHE A 103 13.67 -2.27 -3.11
CA PHE A 103 12.79 -1.96 -4.24
C PHE A 103 13.54 -1.59 -5.52
N ASN A 104 14.87 -1.66 -5.54
CA ASN A 104 15.73 -1.28 -6.66
C ASN A 104 15.27 0.01 -7.34
N THR A 105 15.20 1.10 -6.58
CA THR A 105 14.67 2.39 -7.04
C THR A 105 15.43 3.56 -6.41
N GLU A 106 15.07 4.78 -6.81
CA GLU A 106 15.65 6.01 -6.27
C GLU A 106 14.58 6.88 -5.63
N LEU A 107 14.83 7.28 -4.38
CA LEU A 107 13.88 8.02 -3.56
C LEU A 107 14.23 9.51 -3.47
N TYR A 108 13.20 10.35 -3.55
CA TYR A 108 13.32 11.80 -3.49
C TYR A 108 12.25 12.39 -2.58
N HIS A 109 12.57 13.50 -1.95
CA HIS A 109 11.59 14.35 -1.30
C HIS A 109 10.71 15.01 -2.35
N HIS A 110 9.45 15.19 -1.97
CA HIS A 110 8.47 15.92 -2.72
C HIS A 110 7.70 16.83 -1.79
N ASP A 111 7.68 18.11 -2.13
CA ASP A 111 7.04 19.15 -1.35
C ASP A 111 5.73 19.56 -2.01
N HIS A 112 4.69 19.78 -1.20
CA HIS A 112 3.41 20.26 -1.71
C HIS A 112 3.40 21.80 -1.80
N LYS A 113 3.18 22.36 -2.99
CA LYS A 113 3.21 23.81 -3.26
C LYS A 113 2.25 24.63 -2.39
N ASP A 114 1.04 24.10 -2.20
CA ASP A 114 0.00 24.82 -1.48
C ASP A 114 0.04 24.56 0.03
N ALA A 115 1.06 23.85 0.52
CA ALA A 115 1.22 23.61 1.94
C ALA A 115 1.40 24.95 2.67
N PRO A 116 0.58 25.24 3.70
CA PRO A 116 0.79 26.39 4.57
C PRO A 116 2.21 26.39 5.15
N SER A 117 2.80 27.56 5.35
CA SER A 117 4.16 27.68 5.90
C SER A 117 4.31 27.08 7.30
N ASN A 118 3.21 26.97 8.05
CA ASN A 118 3.15 26.29 9.36
C ASN A 118 2.83 24.79 9.28
N MET A 119 2.58 24.26 8.07
CA MET A 119 2.35 22.83 7.82
C MET A 119 3.08 22.39 6.53
N PRO A 120 4.40 22.60 6.41
CA PRO A 120 5.15 22.14 5.25
C PRO A 120 5.00 20.62 5.15
N THR A 121 4.46 20.15 4.03
CA THR A 121 4.25 18.72 3.81
C THR A 121 5.26 18.22 2.80
N SER A 122 6.24 17.46 3.29
CA SER A 122 7.23 16.71 2.48
C SER A 122 6.91 15.23 2.55
N VAL A 123 6.91 14.54 1.41
CA VAL A 123 6.82 13.07 1.34
C VAL A 123 7.96 12.50 0.51
N ILE A 124 8.41 11.29 0.82
CA ILE A 124 9.45 10.61 0.05
C ILE A 124 8.81 9.64 -0.94
N ARG A 125 9.13 9.77 -2.24
CA ARG A 125 8.61 8.89 -3.29
C ARG A 125 9.70 8.51 -4.30
N ALA A 126 9.49 7.37 -4.94
CA ALA A 126 10.27 6.92 -6.08
C ALA A 126 9.91 7.75 -7.32
N THR A 127 10.93 8.16 -8.08
CA THR A 127 10.75 8.93 -9.32
C THR A 127 10.99 8.11 -10.59
N LYS A 128 11.35 6.84 -10.42
CA LYS A 128 11.56 5.82 -11.46
C LYS A 128 10.73 4.59 -11.10
N PRO A 129 10.54 3.64 -12.03
CA PRO A 129 9.99 2.33 -11.69
C PRO A 129 10.71 1.71 -10.48
N TYR A 130 9.98 0.90 -9.74
CA TYR A 130 10.53 0.07 -8.68
C TYR A 130 10.38 -1.40 -9.06
N HIS A 131 11.12 -2.25 -8.35
CA HIS A 131 11.08 -3.69 -8.48
C HIS A 131 10.81 -4.32 -7.12
N VAL A 132 10.50 -5.61 -7.12
CA VAL A 132 10.43 -6.42 -5.90
C VAL A 132 11.33 -7.65 -6.10
N PRO A 133 11.82 -8.28 -5.02
CA PRO A 133 12.58 -9.52 -5.14
C PRO A 133 11.81 -10.59 -5.92
N THR A 134 12.49 -11.26 -6.86
CA THR A 134 11.88 -12.28 -7.73
C THR A 134 11.18 -13.39 -6.93
N SER A 135 11.69 -13.72 -5.74
CA SER A 135 11.09 -14.73 -4.86
C SER A 135 9.67 -14.39 -4.41
N ILE A 136 9.29 -13.11 -4.36
CA ILE A 136 7.96 -12.66 -3.91
C ILE A 136 7.14 -12.01 -5.02
N ALA A 137 7.66 -11.91 -6.24
CA ALA A 137 7.02 -11.18 -7.34
C ALA A 137 5.61 -11.69 -7.67
N ASP A 138 5.38 -13.00 -7.58
CA ASP A 138 4.07 -13.60 -7.86
C ASP A 138 3.03 -13.35 -6.75
N GLU A 139 3.49 -13.01 -5.54
CA GLU A 139 2.65 -12.81 -4.36
C GLU A 139 2.32 -11.32 -4.13
N VAL A 140 3.08 -10.40 -4.72
CA VAL A 140 2.93 -8.96 -4.50
C VAL A 140 2.09 -8.34 -5.62
N SER A 141 1.02 -7.65 -5.25
CA SER A 141 0.18 -6.89 -6.16
C SER A 141 0.77 -5.50 -6.42
N ILE A 142 1.03 -4.75 -5.35
CA ILE A 142 1.56 -3.37 -5.43
C ILE A 142 2.30 -3.01 -4.15
N VAL A 143 3.22 -2.04 -4.25
CA VAL A 143 3.82 -1.37 -3.09
C VAL A 143 3.26 0.05 -3.01
N GLU A 144 2.39 0.28 -2.04
CA GLU A 144 1.83 1.61 -1.78
C GLU A 144 2.80 2.48 -0.98
N ASN A 145 2.51 3.79 -0.97
CA ASN A 145 3.37 4.84 -0.42
C ASN A 145 4.78 4.95 -1.02
N LEU A 146 5.08 4.16 -2.07
CA LEU A 146 6.36 4.25 -2.78
C LEU A 146 6.32 5.22 -3.96
N ILE A 147 5.24 5.20 -4.76
CA ILE A 147 5.11 6.11 -5.94
C ILE A 147 3.95 7.11 -5.78
N ARG A 148 2.80 6.66 -5.26
CA ARG A 148 1.57 7.49 -5.27
C ARG A 148 1.65 8.62 -4.24
N PHE A 149 1.27 9.83 -4.66
CA PHE A 149 1.17 10.99 -3.78
C PHE A 149 -0.17 11.01 -3.04
N PRO A 150 -0.19 11.41 -1.76
CA PRO A 150 -1.44 11.59 -1.05
C PRO A 150 -2.17 12.84 -1.56
N ARG A 151 -3.50 12.83 -1.44
CA ARG A 151 -4.31 14.04 -1.58
C ARG A 151 -4.26 14.77 -0.24
N LEU A 152 -3.84 16.02 -0.25
CA LEU A 152 -3.90 16.89 0.93
C LEU A 152 -5.14 17.77 0.84
N GLU A 153 -5.81 17.92 1.97
CA GLU A 153 -6.87 18.92 2.15
C GLU A 153 -6.43 19.88 3.24
N PHE A 154 -6.22 21.13 2.86
CA PHE A 154 -5.92 22.20 3.81
C PHE A 154 -7.24 22.84 4.22
N VAL A 155 -7.75 22.49 5.40
CA VAL A 155 -8.92 23.17 5.96
C VAL A 155 -8.46 24.54 6.44
N PRO A 156 -8.99 25.65 5.89
CA PRO A 156 -8.68 26.98 6.40
C PRO A 156 -9.21 27.07 7.84
N THR A 157 -8.35 27.41 8.79
CA THR A 157 -8.81 27.74 10.15
C THR A 157 -9.75 28.94 10.04
N ALA A 158 -11.01 28.77 10.41
CA ALA A 158 -11.94 29.89 10.53
C ALA A 158 -11.37 30.87 11.57
N ILE A 159 -11.23 32.14 11.15
CA ILE A 159 -10.72 33.25 11.97
C ILE A 159 -11.85 33.80 12.83
#